data_AF-A0A7T9DKI7-F1
#
_entry.id   AF-A0A7T9DKI7-F1
#
_cell.length_a   1.000
_cell.length_b   1.000
_cell.length_c   1.000
_cell.angle_alpha   90.00
_cell.angle_beta   90.00
_cell.angle_gamma   90.00
#
_symmetry.space_group_name_H-M   'P 1'
#
loop_
_entity.id
_entity.type
_entity.pdbx_description
1 polymer ?
#
loop_
_entity_poly.entity_id
_entity_poly.type
_entity_poly.pdbx_seq_one_letter_code
_entity_poly.pdbx_strand_id
1 'polypeptide(L)'
;MRLGVKREELASLGNSALLYAIKERRDYLRWHRDQKLDDRCWIDDLGLWEFLDSTPAHQGKIPSFEEGMRLCKEFYAHRRMDVPDPLPGDAVSDPHQWDVDLTRMHHGELVDVLHAIQQGIQAHSVIGSRPRTHEDDRTLYALLPEKIPADFRLPPEPEFLGEAKAPRAGCPSFWRSHSNCKTETHDLHRWGPCK
;
A
#
# COMPACT_ATOMS: atom_id res chain seq x y z
N MET A 1 -5.96 -12.28 5.51
CA MET A 1 -6.00 -12.65 6.97
C MET A 1 -5.35 -11.53 7.78
N ARG A 2 -5.88 -11.11 8.95
CA ARG A 2 -5.19 -10.15 9.84
C ARG A 2 -4.32 -10.89 10.85
N LEU A 3 -3.13 -10.34 11.13
CA LEU A 3 -2.16 -10.94 12.03
C LEU A 3 -1.44 -9.87 12.86
N GLY A 4 -0.97 -10.25 14.04
CA GLY A 4 -0.04 -9.46 14.85
C GLY A 4 1.35 -9.30 14.20
N VAL A 5 2.20 -8.55 14.90
CA VAL A 5 3.58 -8.28 14.49
C VAL A 5 4.61 -9.00 15.36
N LYS A 6 4.20 -9.68 16.44
CA LYS A 6 5.16 -10.36 17.32
C LYS A 6 5.59 -11.68 16.71
N ARG A 7 6.90 -11.91 16.66
CA ARG A 7 7.48 -13.11 16.09
C ARG A 7 6.93 -14.39 16.74
N GLU A 8 6.71 -14.39 18.05
CA GLU A 8 6.20 -15.55 18.80
C GLU A 8 4.76 -15.90 18.41
N GLU A 9 3.94 -14.88 18.14
CA GLU A 9 2.56 -15.07 17.66
C GLU A 9 2.57 -15.69 16.26
N LEU A 10 3.45 -15.21 15.37
CA LEU A 10 3.61 -15.76 14.02
C LEU A 10 4.18 -17.19 14.03
N ALA A 11 5.10 -17.50 14.95
CA ALA A 11 5.69 -18.83 15.11
C ALA A 11 4.67 -19.91 15.53
N SER A 12 3.49 -19.51 16.04
CA SER A 12 2.41 -20.46 16.34
C SER A 12 1.66 -20.94 15.08
N LEU A 13 1.82 -20.28 13.94
CA LEU A 13 1.15 -20.62 12.69
C LEU A 13 1.84 -21.81 12.00
N GLY A 14 1.07 -22.79 11.50
CA GLY A 14 1.63 -23.87 10.69
C GLY A 14 2.22 -23.39 9.35
N ASN A 15 3.15 -24.15 8.76
CA ASN A 15 3.84 -23.80 7.51
C ASN A 15 2.88 -23.38 6.38
N SER A 16 1.78 -24.09 6.21
CA SER A 16 0.79 -23.76 5.18
C SER A 16 0.16 -22.38 5.39
N ALA A 17 -0.12 -22.00 6.64
CA ALA A 17 -0.67 -20.69 6.99
C ALA A 17 0.38 -19.58 6.81
N LEU A 18 1.64 -19.84 7.19
CA LEU A 18 2.76 -18.92 6.95
C LEU A 18 2.96 -18.66 5.45
N LEU A 19 3.04 -19.72 4.64
CA LEU A 19 3.21 -19.61 3.18
C LEU A 19 2.07 -18.82 2.55
N TYR A 20 0.82 -19.11 2.93
CA TYR A 20 -0.34 -18.37 2.46
C TYR A 20 -0.25 -16.88 2.84
N ALA A 21 0.05 -16.59 4.11
CA ALA A 21 0.14 -15.22 4.61
C ALA A 21 1.24 -14.40 3.91
N ILE A 22 2.42 -15.00 3.72
CA ILE A 22 3.56 -14.36 3.04
C ILE A 22 3.17 -14.03 1.60
N LYS A 23 2.62 -14.99 0.86
CA LYS A 23 2.20 -14.78 -0.53
C LYS A 23 1.12 -13.70 -0.63
N GLU A 24 0.07 -13.78 0.19
CA GLU A 24 -1.01 -12.78 0.26
C GLU A 24 -0.44 -11.35 0.41
N ARG A 25 0.54 -11.15 1.29
CA ARG A 25 1.15 -9.84 1.55
C ARG A 25 2.14 -9.41 0.46
N ARG A 26 2.96 -10.33 -0.05
CA ARG A 26 3.87 -10.03 -1.18
C ARG A 26 3.07 -9.64 -2.42
N ASP A 27 1.99 -10.34 -2.72
CA ASP A 27 1.11 -10.02 -3.84
C ASP A 27 0.46 -8.65 -3.69
N TYR A 28 0.01 -8.30 -2.48
CA TYR A 28 -0.53 -6.97 -2.22
C TYR A 28 0.54 -5.87 -2.30
N LEU A 29 1.74 -6.12 -1.75
CA LEU A 29 2.88 -5.21 -1.86
C LEU A 29 3.28 -4.97 -3.32
N ARG A 30 3.27 -6.01 -4.16
CA ARG A 30 3.50 -5.91 -5.61
C ARG A 30 2.41 -5.09 -6.27
N TRP A 31 1.14 -5.39 -6.00
CA TRP A 31 0.02 -4.60 -6.51
C TRP A 31 0.14 -3.11 -6.13
N HIS A 32 0.50 -2.81 -4.88
CA HIS A 32 0.68 -1.44 -4.38
C HIS A 32 1.89 -0.75 -5.02
N ARG A 33 3.01 -1.46 -5.17
CA ARG A 33 4.22 -0.99 -5.87
C ARG A 33 3.95 -0.68 -7.35
N ASP A 34 3.17 -1.54 -8.01
CA ASP A 34 2.98 -1.53 -9.45
C ASP A 34 1.86 -0.57 -9.90
N GLN A 35 1.16 0.09 -8.96
CA GLN A 35 0.27 1.22 -9.28
C GLN A 35 1.06 2.33 -9.97
N LYS A 36 0.49 2.91 -11.04
CA LYS A 36 1.15 3.94 -11.85
C LYS A 36 0.23 5.12 -12.06
N LEU A 37 0.83 6.31 -12.20
CA LEU A 37 0.11 7.53 -12.57
C LEU A 37 -1.12 7.78 -11.67
N ASP A 38 -2.30 7.97 -12.26
CA ASP A 38 -3.56 8.24 -11.54
C ASP A 38 -4.03 7.06 -10.68
N ASP A 39 -3.55 5.84 -10.95
CA ASP A 39 -3.90 4.66 -10.15
C ASP A 39 -3.18 4.65 -8.79
N ARG A 40 -2.12 5.47 -8.62
CA ARG A 40 -1.37 5.56 -7.36
C ARG A 40 -2.00 6.58 -6.42
N CYS A 41 -2.54 6.13 -5.30
CA CYS A 41 -3.21 6.96 -4.32
C CYS A 41 -2.74 6.66 -2.88
N TRP A 42 -2.87 7.64 -1.98
CA TRP A 42 -2.60 7.41 -0.56
C TRP A 42 -3.58 6.41 0.08
N ILE A 43 -4.80 6.29 -0.47
CA ILE A 43 -5.83 5.38 0.03
C ILE A 43 -5.37 3.92 -0.07
N ASP A 44 -4.54 3.59 -1.05
CA ASP A 44 -4.04 2.23 -1.25
C ASP A 44 -3.17 1.76 -0.08
N ASP A 45 -2.60 2.69 0.69
CA ASP A 45 -1.90 2.37 1.94
C ASP A 45 -2.85 1.72 2.96
N LEU A 46 -4.14 2.07 2.98
CA LEU A 46 -5.10 1.54 3.95
C LEU A 46 -5.27 0.03 3.82
N GLY A 47 -5.39 -0.47 2.58
CA GLY A 47 -5.54 -1.90 2.34
C GLY A 47 -4.25 -2.69 2.62
N LEU A 48 -3.09 -2.04 2.55
CA LEU A 48 -1.85 -2.64 3.06
C LEU A 48 -1.90 -2.78 4.59
N TRP A 49 -2.38 -1.75 5.29
CA TRP A 49 -2.43 -1.78 6.74
C TRP A 49 -3.49 -2.77 7.27
N GLU A 50 -4.49 -3.13 6.48
CA GLU A 50 -5.50 -4.13 6.85
C GLU A 50 -4.92 -5.49 7.26
N PHE A 51 -3.69 -5.83 6.84
CA PHE A 51 -3.04 -7.07 7.25
C PHE A 51 -2.63 -7.12 8.73
N LEU A 52 -2.61 -5.97 9.41
CA LEU A 52 -2.23 -5.87 10.83
C LEU A 52 -3.46 -5.95 11.74
N ASP A 53 -3.38 -6.77 12.78
CA ASP A 53 -4.39 -6.81 13.85
C ASP A 53 -4.47 -5.49 14.63
N SER A 54 -3.36 -4.74 14.67
CA SER A 54 -3.28 -3.41 15.30
C SER A 54 -3.94 -2.32 14.48
N THR A 55 -4.19 -2.53 13.19
CA THR A 55 -4.88 -1.56 12.35
C THR A 55 -6.33 -1.51 12.81
N PRO A 56 -6.80 -0.35 13.30
CA PRO A 56 -8.21 -0.19 13.64
C PRO A 56 -9.02 -0.64 12.43
N ALA A 57 -9.97 -1.57 12.61
CA ALA A 57 -10.97 -1.87 11.58
C ALA A 57 -11.52 -0.50 11.16
N HIS A 58 -11.21 -0.08 9.92
CA HIS A 58 -11.26 1.31 9.49
C HIS A 58 -12.42 2.01 10.17
N GLN A 59 -12.12 2.98 11.05
CA GLN A 59 -13.17 3.82 11.58
C GLN A 59 -13.86 4.39 10.34
N GLY A 60 -15.09 3.96 10.06
CA GLY A 60 -15.77 4.10 8.76
C GLY A 60 -16.05 5.54 8.31
N LYS A 61 -15.41 6.51 8.96
CA LYS A 61 -15.43 7.91 8.59
C LYS A 61 -14.52 8.13 7.38
N ILE A 62 -15.17 8.11 6.23
CA ILE A 62 -14.66 8.72 5.01
C ILE A 62 -14.17 10.14 5.38
N PRO A 63 -12.92 10.51 5.04
CA PRO A 63 -12.45 11.87 5.21
C PRO A 63 -13.42 12.88 4.59
N SER A 64 -13.55 14.06 5.19
CA SER A 64 -14.24 15.16 4.50
C SER A 64 -13.56 15.45 3.17
N PHE A 65 -14.26 16.11 2.24
CA PHE A 65 -13.64 16.55 0.98
C PHE A 65 -12.35 17.33 1.22
N GLU A 66 -12.38 18.26 2.19
CA GLU A 66 -11.22 19.07 2.55
C GLU A 66 -10.05 18.23 3.07
N GLU A 67 -10.33 17.26 3.94
CA GLU A 67 -9.32 16.36 4.50
C GLU A 67 -8.76 15.39 3.46
N GLY A 68 -9.62 14.79 2.64
CA GLY A 68 -9.21 13.92 1.54
C GLY A 68 -8.33 14.66 0.53
N MET A 69 -8.69 15.90 0.18
CA MET A 69 -7.87 16.73 -0.70
C MET A 69 -6.56 17.19 -0.04
N ARG A 70 -6.55 17.44 1.28
CA ARG A 70 -5.31 17.72 2.03
C ARG A 70 -4.35 16.53 1.94
N LEU A 71 -4.84 15.31 2.17
CA LEU A 71 -4.03 14.08 2.07
C LEU A 71 -3.54 13.82 0.64
N CYS A 72 -4.36 14.09 -0.39
CA CYS A 72 -3.93 14.01 -1.79
C CYS A 72 -2.80 15.02 -2.11
N LYS A 73 -2.89 16.25 -1.59
CA LYS A 73 -1.83 17.27 -1.74
C LYS A 73 -0.52 16.83 -1.09
N GLU A 74 -0.58 16.30 0.14
CA GLU A 74 0.59 15.79 0.85
C GLU A 74 1.21 14.60 0.12
N PHE A 75 0.40 13.67 -0.35
CA PHE A 75 0.85 12.55 -1.16
C PHE A 75 1.59 13.04 -2.41
N TYR A 76 0.99 13.96 -3.17
CA TYR A 76 1.60 14.50 -4.38
C TYR A 76 2.91 15.24 -4.10
N ALA A 77 2.98 16.02 -3.03
CA ALA A 77 4.15 16.81 -2.69
C ALA A 77 5.35 15.95 -2.23
N HIS A 78 5.10 14.84 -1.53
CA HIS A 78 6.15 14.10 -0.83
C HIS A 78 6.48 12.72 -1.43
N ARG A 79 5.55 12.11 -2.18
CA ARG A 79 5.71 10.76 -2.76
C ARG A 79 5.88 10.77 -4.28
N ARG A 80 5.80 11.94 -4.92
CA ARG A 80 6.13 12.14 -6.34
C ARG A 80 7.64 12.10 -6.56
N MET A 81 8.03 11.56 -7.70
CA MET A 81 9.33 11.76 -8.33
C MET A 81 9.15 12.21 -9.79
N ASP A 82 10.13 12.94 -10.33
CA ASP A 82 10.12 13.33 -11.75
C ASP A 82 10.73 12.24 -12.66
N VAL A 83 11.61 11.42 -12.09
CA VAL A 83 12.32 10.34 -12.79
C VAL A 83 12.05 9.01 -12.09
N PRO A 84 11.94 7.90 -12.84
CA PRO A 84 11.85 6.58 -12.23
C PRO A 84 13.20 6.20 -11.61
N ASP A 85 13.15 5.35 -10.60
CA ASP A 85 14.36 4.77 -10.04
C ASP A 85 15.04 3.82 -11.05
N PRO A 86 16.37 3.75 -11.05
CA PRO A 86 17.08 2.79 -11.89
C PRO A 86 16.77 1.36 -11.40
N LEU A 87 16.59 0.43 -12.35
CA LEU A 87 16.44 -0.98 -12.04
C LEU A 87 17.78 -1.53 -11.52
N PRO A 88 17.84 -2.10 -10.29
CA PRO A 88 19.06 -2.74 -9.79
C PRO A 88 19.51 -3.90 -10.68
N GLY A 89 20.82 -4.11 -10.80
CA GLY A 89 21.38 -5.19 -11.64
C GLY A 89 21.07 -6.59 -11.15
N ASP A 90 20.67 -6.74 -9.88
CA ASP A 90 20.24 -7.98 -9.24
C ASP A 90 18.70 -8.08 -9.11
N ALA A 91 17.95 -7.19 -9.75
CA ALA A 91 16.49 -7.27 -9.78
C ALA A 91 16.02 -8.47 -10.60
N VAL A 92 14.98 -9.15 -10.10
CA VAL A 92 14.43 -10.36 -10.71
C VAL A 92 13.18 -9.98 -11.52
N SER A 93 13.32 -9.78 -12.83
CA SER A 93 12.20 -9.34 -13.66
C SER A 93 11.20 -10.45 -14.04
N ASP A 94 11.57 -11.73 -13.92
CA ASP A 94 10.70 -12.87 -14.23
C ASP A 94 9.75 -13.17 -13.05
N PRO A 95 8.42 -12.98 -13.19
CA PRO A 95 7.47 -13.24 -12.10
C PRO A 95 7.45 -14.69 -11.61
N HIS A 96 7.85 -15.65 -12.45
CA HIS A 96 7.93 -17.05 -12.03
C HIS A 96 9.02 -17.31 -10.98
N GLN A 97 9.96 -16.38 -10.80
CA GLN A 97 11.05 -16.48 -9.84
C GLN A 97 10.75 -15.77 -8.52
N TRP A 98 9.71 -14.93 -8.43
CA TRP A 98 9.49 -14.02 -7.31
C TRP A 98 9.22 -14.70 -5.95
N ASP A 99 8.68 -15.91 -5.94
CA ASP A 99 8.39 -16.65 -4.69
C ASP A 99 9.04 -18.05 -4.65
N VAL A 100 10.04 -18.29 -5.51
CA VAL A 100 10.78 -19.56 -5.54
C VAL A 100 11.57 -19.77 -4.25
N ASP A 101 11.98 -18.70 -3.59
CA ASP A 101 12.68 -18.70 -2.30
C ASP A 101 11.88 -19.46 -1.23
N LEU A 102 10.56 -19.30 -1.21
CA LEU A 102 9.67 -19.93 -0.22
C LEU A 102 9.66 -21.46 -0.28
N THR A 103 10.01 -22.07 -1.42
CA THR A 103 9.94 -23.53 -1.61
C THR A 103 10.96 -24.30 -0.79
N ARG A 104 12.03 -23.63 -0.34
CA ARG A 104 13.16 -24.25 0.38
C ARG A 104 13.24 -23.81 1.83
N MET A 105 12.43 -22.83 2.24
CA MET A 105 12.48 -22.27 3.58
C MET A 105 11.90 -23.24 4.61
N HIS A 106 12.61 -23.38 5.72
CA HIS A 106 12.12 -24.06 6.91
C HIS A 106 11.16 -23.16 7.70
N HIS A 107 10.45 -23.74 8.65
CA HIS A 107 9.45 -23.04 9.46
C HIS A 107 9.98 -21.74 10.07
N GLY A 108 11.17 -21.76 10.68
CA GLY A 108 11.78 -20.57 11.29
C GLY A 108 12.04 -19.45 10.28
N GLU A 109 12.50 -19.78 9.08
CA GLU A 109 12.75 -18.83 8.00
C GLU A 109 11.45 -18.22 7.47
N LEU A 110 10.39 -19.03 7.34
CA LEU A 110 9.05 -18.54 6.97
C LEU A 110 8.51 -17.57 8.02
N VAL A 111 8.70 -17.87 9.31
CA VAL A 111 8.35 -16.96 10.41
C VAL A 111 9.11 -15.64 10.29
N ASP A 112 10.42 -15.70 10.03
CA ASP A 112 11.26 -14.51 9.92
C ASP A 112 10.87 -13.64 8.72
N VAL A 113 10.55 -14.24 7.57
CA VAL A 113 10.05 -13.52 6.38
C VAL A 113 8.71 -12.84 6.68
N LEU A 114 7.73 -13.57 7.23
CA LEU A 114 6.43 -12.98 7.54
C LEU A 114 6.57 -11.87 8.59
N HIS A 115 7.42 -12.08 9.59
CA HIS A 115 7.70 -11.09 10.63
C HIS A 115 8.30 -9.81 10.03
N ALA A 116 9.29 -9.92 9.14
CA ALA A 116 9.89 -8.77 8.47
C ALA A 116 8.86 -7.99 7.63
N ILE A 117 8.00 -8.69 6.88
CA ILE A 117 6.93 -8.06 6.10
C ILE A 117 5.96 -7.32 7.03
N GLN A 118 5.48 -7.97 8.10
CA GLN A 118 4.56 -7.37 9.06
C GLN A 118 5.16 -6.15 9.77
N GLN A 119 6.45 -6.23 10.15
CA GLN A 119 7.17 -5.11 10.75
C GLN A 119 7.30 -3.94 9.78
N GLY A 120 7.59 -4.19 8.50
CA GLY A 120 7.67 -3.14 7.49
C GLY A 120 6.32 -2.44 7.27
N ILE A 121 5.23 -3.20 7.17
CA ILE A 121 3.87 -2.66 7.06
C ILE A 121 3.52 -1.83 8.31
N GLN A 122 3.86 -2.33 9.51
CA GLN A 122 3.63 -1.62 10.76
C GLN A 122 4.46 -0.35 10.87
N ALA A 123 5.72 -0.37 10.46
CA ALA A 123 6.58 0.80 10.45
C ALA A 123 6.03 1.87 9.51
N HIS A 124 5.53 1.46 8.34
CA HIS A 124 4.89 2.37 7.39
C HIS A 124 3.57 2.96 7.92
N SER A 125 2.74 2.17 8.61
CA SER A 125 1.44 2.61 9.10
C SER A 125 1.52 3.61 10.25
N VAL A 126 2.56 3.56 11.08
CA VAL A 126 2.74 4.46 12.23
C VAL A 126 3.42 5.79 11.88
N ILE A 127 3.77 6.01 10.60
CA ILE A 127 4.26 7.32 10.14
C ILE A 127 3.09 8.31 10.19
N GLY A 128 3.02 9.04 11.30
CA GLY A 128 2.05 10.12 11.54
C GLY A 128 2.65 11.41 12.09
N SER A 129 3.91 11.40 12.54
CA SER A 129 4.61 12.61 13.04
C SER A 129 5.17 13.50 11.94
N ARG A 130 5.20 13.01 10.70
CA ARG A 130 5.62 13.71 9.49
C ARG A 130 4.87 13.17 8.28
N PRO A 131 4.87 13.87 7.13
CA PRO A 131 4.40 13.30 5.88
C PRO A 131 5.19 12.04 5.49
N ARG A 132 4.49 11.07 4.90
CA ARG A 132 5.13 9.93 4.22
C ARG A 132 5.77 10.39 2.92
N THR A 133 6.90 9.79 2.59
CA THR A 133 7.75 10.12 1.45
C THR A 133 7.94 8.90 0.57
N HIS A 134 8.42 9.09 -0.66
CA HIS A 134 8.76 7.97 -1.54
C HIS A 134 9.88 7.07 -0.95
N GLU A 135 10.73 7.57 -0.05
CA GLU A 135 11.73 6.74 0.65
C GLU A 135 11.09 5.74 1.63
N ASP A 136 9.99 6.14 2.26
CA ASP A 136 9.22 5.24 3.14
C ASP A 136 8.62 4.08 2.32
N ASP A 137 8.13 4.40 1.13
CA ASP A 137 7.63 3.42 0.17
C ASP A 137 8.74 2.50 -0.34
N ARG A 138 9.92 3.05 -0.70
CA ARG A 138 11.08 2.26 -1.11
C ARG A 138 11.50 1.28 -0.02
N THR A 139 11.53 1.73 1.23
CA THR A 139 11.86 0.89 2.38
C THR A 139 10.86 -0.26 2.51
N LEU A 140 9.57 0.03 2.32
CA LEU A 140 8.52 -0.99 2.33
C LEU A 140 8.67 -1.99 1.16
N TYR A 141 8.89 -1.52 -0.07
CA TYR A 141 9.01 -2.38 -1.23
C TYR A 141 10.32 -3.18 -1.27
N ALA A 142 11.35 -2.74 -0.56
CA ALA A 142 12.60 -3.50 -0.40
C ALA A 142 12.42 -4.84 0.33
N LEU A 143 11.26 -5.08 0.95
CA LEU A 143 10.88 -6.37 1.54
C LEU A 143 10.57 -7.44 0.47
N LEU A 144 10.33 -7.02 -0.78
CA LEU A 144 10.08 -7.92 -1.90
C LEU A 144 11.39 -8.50 -2.44
N PRO A 145 11.48 -9.83 -2.66
CA PRO A 145 12.71 -10.48 -3.08
C PRO A 145 13.16 -10.08 -4.49
N GLU A 146 12.24 -9.64 -5.35
CA GLU A 146 12.54 -9.25 -6.71
C GLU A 146 13.27 -7.91 -6.86
N LYS A 147 13.30 -7.07 -5.82
CA LYS A 147 14.01 -5.78 -5.79
C LYS A 147 13.65 -4.82 -6.95
N ILE A 148 12.48 -4.97 -7.53
CA ILE A 148 11.96 -4.07 -8.54
C ILE A 148 11.51 -2.77 -7.84
N PRO A 149 11.99 -1.59 -8.28
CA PRO A 149 11.53 -0.33 -7.71
C PRO A 149 10.11 0.04 -8.18
N ALA A 150 9.39 0.83 -7.38
CA ALA A 150 8.14 1.45 -7.81
C ALA A 150 8.39 2.60 -8.79
N ASP A 151 7.39 2.91 -9.61
CA ASP A 151 7.38 4.13 -10.41
C ASP A 151 6.63 5.24 -9.66
N PHE A 152 7.39 6.14 -9.05
CA PHE A 152 6.85 7.24 -8.24
C PHE A 152 6.38 8.45 -9.07
N ARG A 153 6.41 8.36 -10.40
CA ARG A 153 5.94 9.45 -11.26
C ARG A 153 4.43 9.56 -11.18
N LEU A 154 3.98 10.79 -10.98
CA LEU A 154 2.56 11.15 -11.02
C LEU A 154 2.32 12.12 -12.20
N PRO A 155 1.08 12.23 -12.69
CA PRO A 155 0.72 13.23 -13.67
C PRO A 155 0.99 14.66 -13.17
N PRO A 156 0.96 15.67 -14.06
CA PRO A 156 1.06 17.07 -13.63
C PRO A 156 0.05 17.42 -12.53
N GLU A 157 0.44 18.28 -11.60
CA GLU A 157 -0.38 18.61 -10.43
C GLU A 157 -1.80 19.07 -10.79
N PRO A 158 -2.03 19.91 -11.82
CA PRO A 158 -3.38 20.30 -12.21
C PRO A 158 -4.24 19.14 -12.73
N GLU A 159 -3.61 18.06 -13.23
CA GLU A 159 -4.30 16.85 -13.67
C GLU A 159 -4.60 15.90 -12.51
N PHE A 160 -3.69 15.78 -11.54
CA PHE A 160 -3.83 14.87 -10.39
C PHE A 160 -4.71 15.49 -9.28
N LEU A 161 -4.42 16.74 -8.89
CA LEU A 161 -5.09 17.47 -7.80
C LEU A 161 -6.16 18.45 -8.26
N GLY A 162 -6.20 18.78 -9.55
CA GLY A 162 -7.04 19.85 -10.10
C GLY A 162 -8.29 19.39 -10.83
N GLU A 163 -9.03 20.38 -11.34
CA GLU A 163 -10.29 20.17 -12.06
C GLU A 163 -10.10 19.71 -13.52
N ALA A 164 -8.86 19.55 -14.00
CA ALA A 164 -8.62 19.28 -15.41
C ALA A 164 -9.31 17.99 -15.90
N LYS A 165 -9.43 17.00 -15.02
CA LYS A 165 -10.17 15.74 -15.25
C LYS A 165 -11.55 15.73 -14.59
N ALA A 166 -11.89 16.74 -13.80
CA ALA A 166 -13.18 16.85 -13.16
C ALA A 166 -14.29 17.27 -14.15
N PRO A 167 -15.57 16.92 -13.88
CA PRO A 167 -16.06 16.09 -12.78
C PRO A 167 -15.97 14.58 -13.04
N ARG A 168 -15.20 14.14 -14.06
CA ARG A 168 -15.26 12.77 -14.58
C ARG A 168 -14.23 11.83 -13.97
N ALA A 169 -13.08 12.34 -13.54
CA ALA A 169 -11.98 11.57 -12.96
C ALA A 169 -11.07 12.42 -12.05
N GLY A 170 -10.10 11.78 -11.40
CA GLY A 170 -9.12 12.42 -10.51
C GLY A 170 -9.58 12.56 -9.05
N CYS A 171 -8.64 12.93 -8.17
CA CYS A 171 -8.89 13.03 -6.73
C CYS A 171 -10.08 13.95 -6.36
N PRO A 172 -10.24 15.15 -6.94
CA PRO A 172 -11.39 15.99 -6.62
C PRO A 172 -12.74 15.35 -6.95
N SER A 173 -12.83 14.64 -8.08
CA SER A 173 -14.06 13.95 -8.48
C SER A 173 -14.42 12.83 -7.50
N PHE A 174 -13.43 12.03 -7.08
CA PHE A 174 -13.62 10.99 -6.07
C PHE A 174 -14.11 11.59 -4.75
N TRP A 175 -13.45 12.59 -4.21
CA TRP A 175 -13.84 13.13 -2.90
C TRP A 175 -15.20 13.84 -2.93
N ARG A 176 -15.56 14.49 -4.04
CA ARG A 176 -16.91 15.06 -4.20
C ARG A 176 -17.98 14.00 -4.25
N SER A 177 -17.78 12.91 -4.99
CA SER A 177 -18.79 11.84 -5.05
C SER A 177 -19.02 11.16 -3.70
N HIS A 178 -18.05 11.26 -2.79
CA HIS A 178 -18.11 10.66 -1.46
C HIS A 178 -18.46 11.62 -0.32
N SER A 179 -18.58 12.92 -0.60
CA SER A 179 -18.85 13.97 0.41
C SER A 179 -20.15 13.78 1.22
N ASN A 180 -21.11 13.03 0.69
CA ASN A 180 -22.40 12.75 1.34
C ASN A 180 -22.56 11.28 1.77
N CYS A 181 -21.50 10.48 1.70
CA CYS A 181 -21.56 9.07 2.06
C CYS A 181 -21.68 8.87 3.58
N LYS A 182 -22.58 7.98 4.01
CA LYS A 182 -22.76 7.64 5.43
C LYS A 182 -21.66 6.68 5.88
N THR A 183 -21.07 6.99 7.03
CA THR A 183 -19.76 6.48 7.52
C THR A 183 -19.76 5.05 8.07
N GLU A 184 -20.79 4.24 7.82
CA GLU A 184 -20.93 2.93 8.50
C GLU A 184 -20.82 1.74 7.56
N THR A 185 -20.89 1.94 6.25
CA THR A 185 -20.98 0.83 5.28
C THR A 185 -20.15 1.02 4.02
N HIS A 186 -19.27 2.03 3.97
CA HIS A 186 -18.57 2.37 2.74
C HIS A 186 -17.22 1.65 2.61
N ASP A 187 -17.02 1.10 1.42
CA ASP A 187 -15.75 0.54 0.95
C ASP A 187 -15.00 1.62 0.17
N LEU A 188 -13.99 2.22 0.82
CA LEU A 188 -13.14 3.28 0.24
C LEU A 188 -12.33 2.81 -0.99
N HIS A 189 -12.31 1.52 -1.29
CA HIS A 189 -11.67 0.95 -2.47
C HIS A 189 -12.63 0.83 -3.67
N ARG A 190 -13.92 1.18 -3.53
CA ARG A 190 -14.88 1.21 -4.64
C ARG A 190 -15.03 2.62 -5.21
N TRP A 191 -14.66 2.79 -6.49
CA TRP A 191 -14.91 4.00 -7.25
C TRP A 191 -16.41 4.19 -7.56
N GLY A 192 -16.97 5.35 -7.18
CA GLY A 192 -18.33 5.78 -7.56
C GLY A 192 -19.13 6.37 -6.39
N PRO A 193 -20.27 7.03 -6.64
CA PRO A 193 -21.12 7.52 -5.55
C PRO A 193 -21.62 6.36 -4.69
N CYS A 194 -21.75 6.59 -3.39
CA CYS A 194 -22.41 5.63 -2.50
C CYS A 194 -23.83 5.34 -2.99
N LYS A 195 -24.19 4.06 -3.06
CA LYS A 195 -25.56 3.61 -3.32
C LYS A 195 -26.39 3.67 -2.05
#